data_AF-A0A943SM01-F1
#
_entry.id   AF-A0A943SM01-F1
#
_cell.length_a   1.000
_cell.length_b   1.000
_cell.length_c   1.000
_cell.angle_alpha   90.00
_cell.angle_beta   90.00
_cell.angle_gamma   90.00
#
_symmetry.space_group_name_H-M   'P 1'
#
loop_
_entity.id
_entity.type
_entity.pdbx_description
1 polymer ?
#
loop_
_entity_poly.entity_id
_entity_poly.type
_entity_poly.pdbx_seq_one_letter_code
_entity_poly.pdbx_strand_id
1 'polypeptide(L)' 'MKVAGIVLAAGRGTRIGADKNKMLLNLANKTPLELTLQSCREAACLDEVVLVCKDSEREQMREIADAIF' A
#
# COMPACT_ATOMS: atom_id res chain seq x y z
N MET A 1 -21.96 -9.06 7.79
CA MET A 1 -20.66 -9.77 7.94
C MET A 1 -19.58 -8.73 7.70
N LYS A 2 -18.54 -8.65 8.54
CA LYS A 2 -17.41 -7.73 8.29
C LYS A 2 -16.39 -8.39 7.36
N VAL A 3 -15.85 -7.66 6.41
CA VAL A 3 -14.87 -8.10 5.41
C VAL A 3 -13.63 -7.23 5.51
N ALA A 4 -12.47 -7.87 5.69
CA ALA A 4 -11.18 -7.18 5.72
C ALA A 4 -10.35 -7.52 4.48
N GLY A 5 -9.71 -6.51 3.89
CA GLY A 5 -8.70 -6.65 2.84
C GLY A 5 -7.29 -6.60 3.42
N ILE A 6 -6.40 -7.49 2.98
CA ILE A 6 -4.99 -7.51 3.43
C ILE A 6 -4.09 -7.12 2.26
N VAL A 7 -3.37 -6.00 2.39
CA VAL A 7 -2.42 -5.51 1.39
C VAL A 7 -1.00 -5.88 1.82
N LEU A 8 -0.39 -6.83 1.11
CA LEU A 8 0.97 -7.30 1.38
C LEU A 8 2.01 -6.42 0.65
N ALA A 9 2.52 -5.40 1.33
CA ALA A 9 3.41 -4.39 0.77
C ALA A 9 4.87 -4.47 1.26
N ALA A 10 5.27 -5.50 2.03
CA ALA A 10 6.63 -5.61 2.61
C ALA A 10 7.74 -6.09 1.63
N GLY A 11 7.44 -6.24 0.33
CA GLY A 11 8.39 -6.74 -0.66
C GLY A 11 9.52 -5.75 -0.99
N ARG A 12 10.70 -6.25 -1.36
CA ARG A 12 11.84 -5.38 -1.73
C ARG A 12 11.81 -4.80 -3.15
N GLY A 13 11.08 -5.41 -4.09
CA GLY A 13 11.10 -4.97 -5.50
C GLY A 13 12.35 -5.37 -6.31
N THR A 14 13.27 -6.17 -5.75
CA THR A 14 14.55 -6.51 -6.40
C THR A 14 14.41 -7.22 -7.75
N ARG A 15 13.37 -8.04 -7.94
CA ARG A 15 13.12 -8.75 -9.20
C ARG A 15 12.89 -7.79 -10.39
N ILE A 16 12.42 -6.57 -10.13
CA ILE A 16 12.22 -5.55 -11.16
C ILE A 16 13.41 -4.57 -11.24
N GLY A 17 14.53 -4.88 -10.58
CA GLY A 17 15.70 -4.00 -10.54
C GLY A 17 15.54 -2.76 -9.67
N ALA A 18 14.52 -2.69 -8.81
CA ALA A 18 14.32 -1.55 -7.92
C ALA A 18 15.34 -1.54 -6.78
N ASP A 19 15.82 -0.35 -6.45
CA ASP A 19 16.70 -0.05 -5.31
C ASP A 19 15.92 0.03 -3.99
N LYS A 20 14.62 0.33 -4.06
CA LYS A 20 13.69 0.40 -2.93
C LYS A 20 12.41 -0.40 -3.18
N ASN A 21 11.56 -0.48 -2.15
CA ASN A 21 10.27 -1.14 -2.23
C ASN A 21 9.46 -0.63 -3.43
N LYS A 22 9.04 -1.55 -4.31
CA LYS A 22 8.27 -1.21 -5.52
C LYS A 22 6.98 -0.47 -5.22
N MET A 23 6.38 -0.69 -4.05
CA MET A 23 5.13 -0.07 -3.64
C MET A 23 5.29 1.44 -3.41
N LEU A 24 6.53 1.92 -3.24
CA LEU A 24 6.90 3.32 -3.01
C LEU A 24 7.59 3.96 -4.22
N LEU A 25 7.64 3.28 -5.36
CA LEU A 25 8.15 3.84 -6.61
C LEU A 25 7.12 4.77 -7.24
N ASN A 26 7.57 5.83 -7.91
CA ASN A 26 6.68 6.70 -8.65
C ASN A 26 6.21 6.02 -9.95
N LEU A 27 4.91 6.09 -10.21
CA LEU A 27 4.19 5.63 -11.39
C LEU A 27 3.20 6.73 -11.79
N ALA A 28 3.62 7.60 -12.72
CA ALA A 28 2.83 8.74 -13.20
C ALA A 28 2.27 9.63 -12.07
N ASN A 29 3.15 10.05 -11.15
CA ASN A 29 2.88 10.93 -9.99
C ASN A 29 2.11 10.29 -8.83
N LYS A 30 1.93 8.96 -8.87
CA LYS A 30 1.39 8.17 -7.76
C LYS A 30 2.26 6.95 -7.54
N THR A 31 2.22 6.40 -6.36
CA THR A 31 2.86 5.13 -6.02
C THR A 31 1.88 3.98 -6.24
N PRO A 32 2.36 2.75 -6.52
CA PRO A 32 1.49 1.58 -6.51
C PRO A 32 0.76 1.38 -5.18
N LEU A 33 1.33 1.82 -4.06
CA LEU A 33 0.65 1.81 -2.76
C LEU A 33 -0.58 2.73 -2.77
N GLU A 34 -0.42 3.99 -3.20
CA GLU A 34 -1.54 4.94 -3.27
C GLU A 34 -2.66 4.43 -4.16
N LEU A 35 -2.31 3.92 -5.35
CA LEU A 35 -3.28 3.36 -6.28
C LEU A 35 -4.03 2.17 -5.66
N THR A 36 -3.32 1.30 -4.96
CA THR A 36 -3.91 0.12 -4.31
C THR A 36 -4.86 0.52 -3.18
N LEU A 37 -4.43 1.39 -2.27
CA LEU A 37 -5.23 1.83 -1.13
C LEU A 37 -6.46 2.63 -1.58
N GLN A 38 -6.34 3.45 -2.62
CA GLN A 38 -7.48 4.15 -3.22
C GLN A 38 -8.53 3.16 -3.73
N SER A 39 -8.12 2.10 -4.46
CA SER A 39 -9.04 1.05 -4.89
C SER A 39 -9.66 0.29 -3.72
N CYS A 40 -8.92 0.04 -2.65
CA CYS A 40 -9.47 -0.59 -1.45
C CYS A 40 -10.51 0.31 -0.75
N ARG A 41 -10.27 1.62 -0.66
CA ARG A 41 -11.21 2.59 -0.09
C ARG A 41 -12.50 2.69 -0.91
N GLU A 42 -12.39 2.65 -2.24
CA GLU A 42 -13.54 2.73 -3.16
C GLU A 42 -14.35 1.42 -3.21
N ALA A 43 -13.78 0.30 -2.75
CA ALA A 43 -14.45 -0.98 -2.72
C ALA A 43 -15.47 -1.05 -1.57
N ALA A 44 -16.75 -0.82 -1.89
CA ALA A 44 -17.86 -0.86 -0.93
C ALA A 44 -18.05 -2.20 -0.18
N CYS A 45 -17.37 -3.27 -0.61
CA CYS A 45 -17.41 -4.57 0.05
C CYS A 45 -16.37 -4.74 1.16
N LEU A 46 -15.44 -3.80 1.36
CA LEU A 46 -14.43 -3.85 2.41
C LEU A 46 -14.84 -2.94 3.57
N ASP A 47 -14.84 -3.49 4.79
CA ASP A 47 -15.05 -2.74 6.02
C ASP A 47 -13.74 -2.27 6.65
N GLU A 48 -12.62 -2.94 6.35
CA GLU A 48 -11.31 -2.67 6.92
C GLU A 48 -10.20 -3.05 5.94
N VAL A 49 -9.06 -2.33 6.01
CA VAL A 49 -7.85 -2.64 5.25
C VAL A 49 -6.67 -2.75 6.19
N VAL A 50 -5.99 -3.90 6.15
CA VAL A 50 -4.75 -4.14 6.90
C VAL A 50 -3.56 -4.03 5.93
N LEU A 51 -2.72 -3.02 6.16
CA LEU A 51 -1.48 -2.82 5.40
C LEU A 51 -0.30 -3.51 6.10
N VAL A 52 0.28 -4.51 5.44
CA VAL A 52 1.48 -5.21 5.92
C VAL A 52 2.72 -4.61 5.26
N CYS A 53 3.61 -4.06 6.07
CA CYS A 53 4.83 -3.38 5.63
C CYS A 53 6.06 -3.90 6.38
N LYS A 54 7.27 -3.53 5.92
CA LYS A 54 8.47 -3.69 6.74
C LYS A 54 8.45 -2.66 7.86
N ASP A 55 9.02 -3.03 9.00
CA ASP A 55 9.13 -2.13 10.15
C ASP A 55 9.84 -0.81 9.80
N SER A 56 10.95 -0.89 9.05
CA SER A 56 11.71 0.28 8.57
C SER A 56 10.95 1.20 7.61
N GLU A 57 9.83 0.74 7.05
CA GLU A 57 9.00 1.48 6.08
C GLU A 57 7.63 1.87 6.69
N ARG A 58 7.40 1.54 7.97
CA ARG A 58 6.09 1.63 8.61
C ARG A 58 5.55 3.06 8.68
N GLU A 59 6.39 4.02 9.03
CA GLU A 59 6.00 5.43 9.17
C GLU A 59 5.62 6.03 7.80
N GLN A 60 6.49 5.91 6.80
CA GLN A 60 6.20 6.37 5.44
C GLN A 60 4.92 5.73 4.86
N MET A 61 4.71 4.43 5.07
CA MET A 61 3.51 3.76 4.60
C MET A 61 2.25 4.16 5.39
N ARG A 62 2.40 4.53 6.67
CA ARG A 62 1.31 5.08 7.50
C ARG A 62 0.88 6.43 6.96
N GLU A 63 1.81 7.33 6.67
CA GLU A 63 1.51 8.65 6.10
C GLU A 63 0.71 8.54 4.79
N ILE A 64 1.12 7.63 3.89
CA ILE A 64 0.39 7.36 2.64
C ILE A 64 -1.01 6.81 2.91
N ALA A 65 -1.16 5.90 3.88
CA ALA A 65 -2.45 5.33 4.22
C ALA A 65 -3.40 6.36 4.84
N ASP A 66 -2.91 7.19 5.77
CA ASP A 66 -3.68 8.25 6.44
C ASP A 66 -4.08 9.38 5.48
N ALA A 67 -3.33 9.60 4.40
CA ALA A 67 -3.73 10.52 3.33
C ALA A 67 -4.88 9.98 2.46
N ILE A 68 -5.15 8.68 2.51
CA ILE A 68 -6.16 8.00 1.67
C ILE A 68 -7.41 7.68 2.47
N PHE A 69 -7.30 7.15 3.69
CA PHE A 69 -8.43 6.77 4.55
C PHE A 69 -8.83 7.89 5.50
#